data_AF-A0A6B3GAS1-F1
#
_entry.id   AF-A0A6B3GAS1-F1
#
_cell.length_a   1.000
_cell.length_b   1.000
_cell.length_c   1.000
_cell.angle_alpha   90.00
_cell.angle_beta   90.00
_cell.angle_gamma   90.00
#
_symmetry.space_group_name_H-M   'P 1'
#
loop_
_entity.id
_entity.type
_entity.pdbx_description
1 polymer ?
#
loop_
_entity_poly.entity_id
_entity_poly.type
_entity_poly.pdbx_seq_one_letter_code
_entity_poly.pdbx_strand_id
1 'polypeptide(L)'
;GPQWWGMGRQLLEEEPVFRDAVTACDRALREFADWSLVEELTAGESVSRMSETWLAQPANFAVQVGLAALWQSHGVRPDAVVGHSTGEIA
;
A
#
# COMPACT_ATOMS: atom_id res chain seq x y z
N GLY A 1 -11.50 4.02 -7.55
CA GLY A 1 -11.50 3.41 -6.19
C GLY A 1 -11.05 4.48 -5.21
N PRO A 2 -10.53 4.11 -4.03
CA PRO A 2 -10.08 5.05 -3.01
C PRO A 2 -8.67 5.63 -3.26
N GLN A 3 -7.98 5.19 -4.32
CA GLN A 3 -6.62 5.61 -4.61
C GLN A 3 -6.50 7.10 -4.97
N TRP A 4 -5.40 7.73 -4.59
CA TRP A 4 -5.06 9.11 -4.94
C TRP A 4 -3.54 9.32 -4.93
N TRP A 5 -3.04 10.34 -5.65
CA TRP A 5 -1.62 10.67 -5.64
C TRP A 5 -1.15 11.03 -4.23
N GLY A 6 -0.19 10.28 -3.71
CA GLY A 6 0.43 10.57 -2.43
C GLY A 6 -0.17 9.87 -1.21
N MET A 7 -1.15 8.99 -1.42
CA MET A 7 -1.61 8.08 -0.37
C MET A 7 -0.45 7.32 0.27
N GLY A 8 -0.43 7.26 1.60
CA GLY A 8 0.61 6.53 2.34
C GLY A 8 2.02 7.14 2.32
N ARG A 9 2.28 8.25 1.60
CA ARG A 9 3.64 8.85 1.52
C ARG A 9 4.19 9.29 2.86
N GLN A 10 3.39 10.01 3.65
CA GLN A 10 3.82 10.49 4.95
C GLN A 10 4.08 9.30 5.90
N LEU A 11 3.22 8.28 5.88
CA LEU A 11 3.42 7.06 6.68
C LEU A 11 4.65 6.27 6.21
N LEU A 12 4.91 6.22 4.90
CA LEU A 12 6.16 5.67 4.37
C LEU A 12 7.38 6.41 4.92
N GLU A 13 7.28 7.72 5.21
CA GLU A 13 8.39 8.54 5.70
C GLU A 13 8.53 8.50 7.23
N GLU A 14 7.43 8.41 7.97
CA GLU A 14 7.41 8.63 9.42
C GLU A 14 7.20 7.35 10.24
N GLU A 15 6.55 6.32 9.68
CA GLU A 15 6.12 5.12 10.43
C GLU A 15 6.89 3.86 9.99
N PRO A 16 7.87 3.37 10.78
CA PRO A 16 8.68 2.19 10.42
C PRO A 16 7.86 0.94 10.14
N VAL A 17 6.82 0.68 10.95
CA VAL A 17 5.95 -0.50 10.78
C VAL A 17 5.21 -0.46 9.44
N PHE A 18 4.68 0.71 9.07
CA PHE A 18 4.03 0.90 7.78
C PHE A 18 5.03 0.72 6.64
N ARG A 19 6.22 1.33 6.75
CA ARG A 19 7.28 1.24 5.75
C ARG A 19 7.73 -0.19 5.52
N ASP A 20 7.94 -0.97 6.59
CA ASP A 20 8.40 -2.36 6.49
C ASP A 20 7.37 -3.23 5.78
N ALA A 21 6.09 -3.06 6.11
CA ALA A 21 4.98 -3.77 5.47
C ALA A 21 4.89 -3.43 3.97
N VAL A 22 4.90 -2.14 3.60
CA VAL A 22 4.83 -1.73 2.19
C VAL A 22 6.08 -2.15 1.41
N THR A 23 7.27 -2.09 2.02
CA THR A 23 8.51 -2.56 1.39
C THR A 23 8.53 -4.07 1.19
N ALA A 24 7.90 -4.83 2.09
CA ALA A 24 7.70 -6.27 1.88
C ALA A 24 6.77 -6.55 0.70
N CYS A 25 5.68 -5.78 0.54
CA CYS A 25 4.81 -5.86 -0.64
C CYS A 25 5.56 -5.49 -1.93
N ASP A 26 6.35 -4.42 -1.92
CA ASP A 26 7.18 -4.02 -3.07
C ASP A 26 8.15 -5.14 -3.49
N ARG A 27 8.87 -5.74 -2.54
CA ARG A 27 9.77 -6.85 -2.82
C ARG A 27 9.05 -8.05 -3.43
N ALA A 28 7.89 -8.43 -2.90
CA ALA A 28 7.10 -9.53 -3.44
C ALA A 28 6.56 -9.22 -4.85
N LEU A 29 6.16 -7.97 -5.09
CA LEU A 29 5.61 -7.56 -6.39
C LEU A 29 6.69 -7.53 -7.48
N ARG A 30 7.92 -7.12 -7.15
CA ARG A 30 9.07 -7.11 -8.07
C ARG A 30 9.44 -8.49 -8.61
N GLU A 31 8.95 -9.59 -8.02
CA GLU A 31 9.10 -10.94 -8.59
C GLU A 31 8.26 -11.15 -9.87
N PHE A 32 7.22 -10.32 -10.06
CA PHE A 32 6.26 -10.43 -11.17
C PHE A 32 6.17 -9.15 -12.03
N ALA A 33 6.86 -8.08 -11.62
CA ALA A 33 6.74 -6.75 -12.19
C ALA A 33 8.10 -6.07 -12.34
N ASP A 34 8.29 -5.41 -13.49
CA ASP A 34 9.52 -4.64 -13.79
C ASP A 34 9.50 -3.21 -13.21
N TRP A 35 8.72 -2.96 -12.16
CA TRP A 35 8.55 -1.64 -11.54
C TRP A 35 8.48 -1.75 -10.01
N SER A 36 8.67 -0.61 -9.35
CA SER A 36 8.73 -0.49 -7.89
C SER A 36 7.50 0.23 -7.36
N LEU A 37 6.75 -0.44 -6.48
CA LEU A 37 5.63 0.14 -5.78
C LEU A 37 6.03 1.30 -4.86
N VAL A 38 7.19 1.20 -4.20
CA VAL A 38 7.68 2.30 -3.36
C VAL A 38 8.00 3.53 -4.21
N GLU A 39 8.59 3.34 -5.39
CA GLU A 39 8.87 4.44 -6.32
C GLU A 39 7.56 5.06 -6.85
N GLU A 40 6.57 4.25 -7.21
CA GLU A 40 5.26 4.76 -7.64
C GLU A 40 4.49 5.52 -6.56
N LEU A 41 4.55 5.05 -5.30
CA LEU A 41 3.92 5.75 -4.16
C LEU A 41 4.63 7.07 -3.84
N THR A 42 5.93 7.17 -4.11
CA THR A 42 6.76 8.35 -3.84
C THR A 42 7.01 9.24 -5.08
N ALA A 43 6.45 8.87 -6.23
CA ALA A 43 6.51 9.66 -7.45
C ALA A 43 5.88 11.05 -7.27
N GLY A 44 6.40 12.04 -8.00
CA GLY A 44 5.81 13.38 -8.07
C GLY A 44 4.45 13.38 -8.77
N GLU A 45 3.60 14.36 -8.46
CA GLU A 45 2.21 14.41 -8.96
C GLU A 45 2.15 14.42 -10.50
N SER A 46 3.02 15.20 -11.14
CA SER A 46 3.06 15.36 -12.60
C SER A 46 3.37 14.08 -13.38
N VAL A 47 3.93 13.08 -12.72
CA VAL A 47 4.31 11.79 -13.32
C VAL A 47 3.58 10.62 -12.67
N SER A 48 2.61 10.88 -11.80
CA SER A 48 1.90 9.84 -11.08
C SER A 48 1.01 9.03 -12.01
N ARG A 49 1.13 7.70 -11.91
CA ARG A 49 0.29 6.73 -12.64
C ARG A 49 -0.82 6.15 -11.77
N MET A 50 -1.10 6.74 -10.61
CA MET A 50 -2.01 6.16 -9.61
C MET A 50 -3.46 6.02 -10.09
N SER A 51 -3.84 6.70 -11.18
CA SER A 51 -5.13 6.51 -11.84
C SER A 51 -5.22 5.22 -12.66
N GLU A 52 -4.08 4.62 -13.03
CA GLU A 52 -4.01 3.39 -13.81
C GLU A 52 -4.37 2.18 -12.93
N THR A 53 -5.37 1.41 -13.36
CA THR A 53 -5.97 0.37 -12.51
C THR A 53 -5.01 -0.79 -12.18
N TRP A 54 -4.06 -1.10 -13.07
CA TRP A 54 -3.05 -2.14 -12.82
C TRP A 54 -2.07 -1.75 -11.72
N LEU A 55 -1.86 -0.45 -11.49
CA LEU A 55 -1.03 0.10 -10.41
C LEU A 55 -1.84 0.41 -9.15
N ALA A 56 -3.03 1.00 -9.33
CA ALA A 56 -3.90 1.40 -8.24
C ALA A 56 -4.29 0.22 -7.32
N GLN A 57 -4.53 -0.96 -7.90
CA GLN A 57 -4.92 -2.15 -7.13
C GLN A 57 -3.82 -2.63 -6.18
N PRO A 58 -2.59 -2.96 -6.63
CA PRO A 58 -1.51 -3.35 -5.73
C PRO A 58 -1.12 -2.23 -4.75
N ALA A 59 -1.24 -0.96 -5.17
CA ALA A 59 -0.99 0.17 -4.28
C ALA A 59 -2.03 0.27 -3.15
N ASN A 60 -3.32 0.12 -3.46
CA ASN A 60 -4.36 0.08 -2.43
C ASN A 60 -4.16 -1.10 -1.47
N PHE A 61 -3.84 -2.28 -2.00
CA PHE A 61 -3.53 -3.47 -1.19
C PHE A 61 -2.38 -3.18 -0.21
N ALA A 62 -1.25 -2.68 -0.70
CA ALA A 62 -0.09 -2.44 0.16
C ALA A 62 -0.36 -1.36 1.23
N VAL A 63 -1.12 -0.31 0.89
CA VAL A 63 -1.54 0.70 1.86
C VAL A 63 -2.46 0.09 2.92
N GLN A 64 -3.41 -0.77 2.54
CA GLN A 64 -4.29 -1.46 3.48
C GLN A 64 -3.49 -2.39 4.42
N VAL A 65 -2.56 -3.18 3.88
CA VAL A 65 -1.66 -4.03 4.68
C VAL A 65 -0.80 -3.21 5.62
N GLY A 66 -0.22 -2.10 5.15
CA GLY A 66 0.57 -1.18 5.97
C GLY A 66 -0.24 -0.56 7.11
N LEU A 67 -1.47 -0.12 6.84
CA LEU A 67 -2.37 0.40 7.87
C LEU A 67 -2.79 -0.68 8.87
N ALA A 68 -3.08 -1.90 8.41
CA ALA A 68 -3.41 -3.02 9.28
C ALA A 68 -2.23 -3.38 10.21
N ALA A 69 -1.01 -3.41 9.68
CA ALA A 69 0.20 -3.62 10.48
C ALA A 69 0.39 -2.52 11.54
N LEU A 70 0.14 -1.26 11.17
CA LEU A 70 0.21 -0.13 12.10
C LEU A 70 -0.82 -0.28 13.23
N TRP A 71 -2.08 -0.59 12.91
CA TRP A 71 -3.11 -0.89 13.92
C TRP A 71 -2.69 -2.00 14.88
N GLN A 72 -2.14 -3.10 14.35
CA GLN A 72 -1.65 -4.22 15.14
C GLN A 72 -0.49 -3.82 16.07
N SER A 73 0.43 -2.96 15.61
CA SER A 73 1.52 -2.45 16.45
C SER A 73 1.03 -1.59 17.61
N HIS A 74 -0.14 -0.96 17.49
CA HIS A 74 -0.82 -0.26 18.57
C HIS A 74 -1.71 -1.16 19.44
N GLY A 75 -1.64 -2.48 19.25
CA GLY A 75 -2.37 -3.47 20.04
C GLY A 75 -3.82 -3.68 19.59
N VAL A 76 -4.26 -3.07 18.49
CA VAL A 76 -5.59 -3.32 17.92
C VAL A 76 -5.58 -4.66 17.17
N ARG A 77 -6.43 -5.58 17.61
CA ARG A 77 -6.58 -6.91 17.02
C ARG A 77 -8.00 -7.07 16.46
N PRO A 78 -8.16 -7.27 15.15
CA PRO A 78 -9.49 -7.47 14.58
C PRO A 78 -10.02 -8.86 14.96
N ASP A 79 -11.25 -8.91 15.47
CA ASP A 79 -11.97 -10.18 15.68
C ASP A 79 -12.56 -10.75 14.38
N ALA A 80 -12.76 -9.89 13.37
CA ALA A 80 -13.22 -10.23 12.05
C ALA A 80 -12.67 -9.26 10.99
N VAL A 81 -12.55 -9.72 9.74
CA VAL A 81 -12.13 -8.92 8.58
C VAL A 81 -13.17 -9.09 7.47
N VAL A 82 -13.54 -7.98 6.82
CA VAL A 82 -14.42 -7.97 5.65
C VAL A 82 -13.78 -7.07 4.60
N GLY A 83 -13.65 -7.59 3.38
CA GLY A 83 -13.20 -6.81 2.23
C GLY A 83 -14.34 -6.53 1.26
N HIS A 84 -14.06 -5.69 0.26
CA HIS A 84 -14.97 -5.47 -0.85
C HIS A 84 -14.19 -5.63 -2.17
N SER A 85 -14.60 -6.58 -3.00
CA SER A 85 -13.93 -6.90 -4.27
C SER A 85 -12.44 -7.21 -4.03
N THR A 86 -11.51 -6.56 -4.73
CA THR A 86 -10.06 -6.78 -4.53
C THR A 86 -9.57 -6.44 -3.12
N GLY A 87 -10.35 -5.68 -2.34
CA GLY A 87 -10.05 -5.43 -0.93
C GLY A 87 -10.24 -6.65 -0.03
N GLU A 88 -10.82 -7.76 -0.50
CA GLU A 88 -10.84 -9.05 0.24
C GLU A 88 -9.48 -9.75 0.27
N ILE A 89 -8.53 -9.31 -0.57
CA ILE A 89 -7.20 -9.92 -0.67
C ILE A 89 -6.25 -9.33 0.39
N ALA A 90 -6.47 -8.09 0.82
CA ALA A 90 -5.65 -7.34 1.77
C ALA A 90 -5.75 -7.87 3.20
#